data_AF-A0AAD0YS07-F1
#
_entry.id   AF-A0AAD0YS07-F1
#
_cell.length_a   1.000
_cell.length_b   1.000
_cell.length_c   1.000
_cell.angle_alpha   90.00
_cell.angle_beta   90.00
_cell.angle_gamma   90.00
#
_symmetry.space_group_name_H-M   'P 1'
#
loop_
_entity.id
_entity.type
_entity.pdbx_description
1 polymer ?
#
loop_
_entity_poly.entity_id
_entity_poly.type
_entity_poly.pdbx_seq_one_letter_code
_entity_poly.pdbx_strand_id
1 'polypeptide(L)'
;MNRIYIGLILLFSSLGYGQQLSETERKMTELVGIWKTEVEGSSLSLIISLEKGEKEYFQIVLININGEKFIVNESKISSSAPSEYQLKVIKAAFEKYQDCTIKDAVIDLKKLENNAISFSYHSEISDCSFGSDNGLEIPDIDELIFIKEK
;
A
#
# COMPACT_ATOMS: atom_id res chain seq x y z
N MET A 1 -56.57 27.12 -24.99
CA MET A 1 -55.53 26.48 -25.83
C MET A 1 -54.53 25.81 -24.91
N ASN A 2 -54.23 24.55 -25.21
CA ASN A 2 -53.65 23.55 -24.31
C ASN A 2 -52.24 23.89 -23.83
N ARG A 3 -52.03 23.63 -22.54
CA ARG A 3 -50.70 23.40 -21.93
C ARG A 3 -50.21 22.04 -22.41
N ILE A 4 -49.00 21.98 -22.97
CA ILE A 4 -48.25 20.73 -23.12
C ILE A 4 -46.86 20.98 -22.52
N TYR A 5 -46.73 20.59 -21.26
CA TYR A 5 -45.45 20.35 -20.59
C TYR A 5 -45.30 18.83 -20.51
N ILE A 6 -44.52 18.24 -21.42
CA ILE A 6 -43.99 16.88 -21.31
C ILE A 6 -42.66 16.95 -22.07
N GLY A 7 -41.50 16.95 -21.44
CA GLY A 7 -41.07 16.00 -20.43
C GLY A 7 -39.96 15.17 -21.07
N LEU A 8 -38.80 15.80 -21.29
CA LEU A 8 -37.65 15.19 -21.92
C LEU A 8 -36.41 15.64 -21.16
N ILE A 9 -36.09 14.92 -20.08
CA ILE A 9 -34.75 14.74 -19.54
C ILE A 9 -34.80 13.37 -18.84
N LEU A 10 -34.36 12.36 -19.59
CA LEU A 10 -33.87 11.11 -19.05
C LEU A 10 -32.59 11.44 -18.27
N LEU A 11 -32.71 11.78 -16.98
CA LEU A 11 -31.59 11.69 -16.05
C LEU A 11 -31.48 10.22 -15.63
N PHE A 12 -31.08 9.37 -16.58
CA PHE A 12 -30.58 8.05 -16.26
C PHE A 12 -29.17 8.21 -15.67
N SER A 13 -29.03 7.68 -14.45
CA SER A 13 -27.77 7.19 -13.87
C SER A 13 -26.62 8.20 -13.73
N SER A 14 -26.74 9.12 -12.77
CA SER A 14 -25.59 9.37 -11.89
C SER A 14 -25.49 8.21 -10.88
N LEU A 15 -25.18 7.01 -11.39
CA LEU A 15 -24.68 5.93 -10.55
C LEU A 15 -23.40 6.46 -9.90
N GLY A 16 -23.36 6.40 -8.57
CA GLY A 16 -22.26 6.92 -7.78
C GLY A 16 -20.92 6.47 -8.34
N TYR A 17 -20.06 7.43 -8.63
CA TYR A 17 -18.65 7.20 -8.94
C TYR A 17 -17.97 6.67 -7.67
N GLY A 18 -18.12 5.38 -7.39
CA GLY A 18 -17.07 4.65 -6.68
C GLY A 18 -15.89 4.59 -7.65
N GLN A 19 -14.78 5.25 -7.33
CA GLN A 19 -13.57 5.13 -8.15
C GLN A 19 -13.16 3.66 -8.20
N GLN A 20 -13.27 3.08 -9.39
CA GLN A 20 -12.88 1.70 -9.65
C GLN A 20 -11.35 1.60 -9.68
N LEU A 21 -10.79 0.58 -9.03
CA LEU A 21 -9.35 0.27 -9.10
C LEU A 21 -8.87 0.27 -10.56
N SER A 22 -7.69 0.87 -10.79
CA SER A 22 -6.96 0.79 -12.05
C SER A 22 -6.64 -0.67 -12.41
N GLU A 23 -6.28 -0.94 -13.66
CA GLU A 23 -5.90 -2.30 -14.08
C GLU A 23 -4.69 -2.82 -13.28
N THR A 24 -3.71 -1.97 -12.99
CA THR A 24 -2.54 -2.30 -12.18
C THR A 24 -2.95 -2.67 -10.75
N GLU A 25 -3.79 -1.85 -10.12
CA GLU A 25 -4.32 -2.12 -8.78
C GLU A 25 -5.14 -3.42 -8.75
N ARG A 26 -5.94 -3.68 -9.78
CA ARG A 26 -6.68 -4.95 -9.89
C ARG A 26 -5.76 -6.17 -9.92
N LYS A 27 -4.67 -6.13 -10.70
CA LYS A 27 -3.68 -7.22 -10.73
C LYS A 27 -2.96 -7.37 -9.39
N MET A 28 -2.69 -6.27 -8.71
CA MET A 28 -2.05 -6.29 -7.39
C MET A 28 -2.90 -7.00 -6.32
N THR A 29 -4.22 -7.15 -6.52
CA THR A 29 -5.08 -7.91 -5.58
C THR A 29 -4.63 -9.35 -5.35
N GLU A 30 -3.90 -9.96 -6.30
CA GLU A 30 -3.30 -11.29 -6.12
C GLU A 30 -2.27 -11.35 -4.98
N LEU A 31 -1.67 -10.20 -4.63
CA LEU A 31 -0.69 -10.07 -3.55
C LEU A 31 -1.34 -9.91 -2.17
N VAL A 32 -2.67 -9.76 -2.08
CA VAL A 32 -3.35 -9.63 -0.79
C VAL A 32 -3.13 -10.87 0.07
N GLY A 33 -2.80 -10.64 1.34
CA GLY A 33 -2.53 -11.69 2.32
C GLY A 33 -1.43 -11.31 3.31
N ILE A 34 -1.08 -12.30 4.13
CA ILE A 34 0.03 -12.22 5.09
C ILE A 34 1.21 -12.98 4.50
N TRP A 35 2.38 -12.36 4.56
CA TRP A 35 3.64 -12.87 4.04
C TRP A 35 4.66 -12.84 5.17
N LYS A 36 5.48 -13.89 5.27
CA LYS A 36 6.46 -14.04 6.37
C LYS A 36 7.85 -14.30 5.82
N THR A 37 8.84 -13.82 6.56
CA THR A 37 10.25 -14.11 6.32
C THR A 37 11.00 -14.22 7.64
N GLU A 38 12.22 -14.72 7.57
CA GLU A 38 13.14 -14.85 8.69
C GLU A 38 14.51 -14.31 8.27
N VAL A 39 14.99 -13.31 9.00
CA VAL A 39 16.31 -12.69 8.78
C VAL A 39 17.10 -12.90 10.06
N GLU A 40 18.23 -13.61 10.02
CA GLU A 40 19.07 -13.84 11.21
C GLU A 40 18.31 -14.41 12.43
N GLY A 41 17.35 -15.31 12.21
CA GLY A 41 16.52 -15.89 13.28
C GLY A 41 15.37 -14.99 13.75
N SER A 42 15.22 -13.81 13.15
CA SER A 42 14.21 -12.81 13.47
C SER A 42 13.06 -12.86 12.45
N SER A 43 11.85 -13.15 12.92
CA SER A 43 10.67 -13.20 12.05
C SER A 43 10.15 -11.80 11.74
N LEU A 44 9.92 -11.54 10.46
CA LEU A 44 9.26 -10.34 9.96
C LEU A 44 7.97 -10.76 9.23
N SER A 45 6.95 -9.91 9.31
CA SER A 45 5.69 -10.12 8.60
C SER A 45 5.34 -8.92 7.74
N LEU A 46 4.84 -9.17 6.55
CA LEU A 46 4.34 -8.20 5.60
C LEU A 46 2.87 -8.51 5.33
N ILE A 47 1.99 -7.55 5.58
CA ILE A 47 0.56 -7.66 5.33
C ILE A 47 0.21 -6.71 4.18
N ILE A 48 -0.43 -7.25 3.15
CA ILE A 48 -0.97 -6.49 2.03
C ILE A 48 -2.49 -6.66 2.07
N SER A 49 -3.20 -5.56 2.27
CA SER A 49 -4.67 -5.54 2.39
C SER A 49 -5.28 -4.62 1.34
N LEU A 50 -6.50 -4.96 0.90
CA LEU A 50 -7.36 -4.05 0.14
C LEU A 50 -8.39 -3.47 1.10
N GLU A 51 -8.19 -2.22 1.48
CA GLU A 51 -9.02 -1.49 2.43
C GLU A 51 -10.13 -0.71 1.71
N LYS A 52 -11.24 -0.51 2.42
CA LYS A 52 -12.40 0.26 1.94
C LYS A 52 -12.54 1.54 2.75
N GLY A 53 -12.27 2.68 2.12
CA GLY A 53 -12.55 4.01 2.65
C GLY A 53 -13.54 4.77 1.76
N GLU A 54 -13.27 6.05 1.51
CA GLU A 54 -13.97 6.82 0.46
C GLU A 54 -13.73 6.24 -0.94
N LYS A 55 -12.60 5.55 -1.12
CA LYS A 55 -12.26 4.70 -2.27
C LYS A 55 -11.57 3.42 -1.78
N GLU A 56 -11.53 2.40 -2.62
CA GLU A 56 -10.70 1.21 -2.36
C GLU A 56 -9.22 1.60 -2.51
N TYR A 57 -8.37 1.15 -1.59
CA TYR A 57 -6.94 1.40 -1.62
C TYR A 57 -6.16 0.24 -1.00
N PHE A 58 -4.89 0.09 -1.39
CA PHE A 58 -4.01 -0.89 -0.78
C PHE A 58 -3.33 -0.33 0.45
N GLN A 59 -3.40 -1.06 1.55
CA GLN A 59 -2.60 -0.82 2.74
C GLN A 59 -1.48 -1.85 2.81
N ILE A 60 -0.26 -1.38 3.06
CA ILE A 60 0.91 -2.23 3.32
C ILE A 60 1.32 -2.05 4.77
N VAL A 61 1.51 -3.16 5.49
CA VAL A 61 1.99 -3.16 6.87
C VAL A 61 3.19 -4.07 7.01
N LEU A 62 4.34 -3.51 7.37
CA LEU A 62 5.53 -4.27 7.75
C LEU A 62 5.60 -4.35 9.27
N ILE A 63 5.76 -5.56 9.81
CA ILE A 63 5.81 -5.85 11.24
C ILE A 63 7.18 -6.41 11.57
N ASN A 64 7.90 -5.73 12.47
CA ASN A 64 9.22 -6.17 12.92
C ASN A 64 9.14 -7.20 14.07
N ILE A 65 10.30 -7.65 14.54
CA ILE A 65 10.43 -8.61 15.66
C ILE A 65 9.81 -8.14 16.97
N ASN A 66 9.72 -6.82 17.18
CA ASN A 66 9.14 -6.23 18.38
C ASN A 66 7.62 -6.07 18.25
N GLY A 67 7.02 -6.55 17.17
CA GLY A 67 5.61 -6.37 16.84
C GLY A 67 5.27 -4.93 16.45
N GLU A 68 6.27 -4.09 16.21
CA GLU A 68 6.05 -2.72 15.76
C GLU A 68 5.70 -2.70 14.29
N LYS A 69 4.67 -1.92 13.96
CA LYS A 69 4.09 -1.86 12.63
C LYS A 69 4.47 -0.56 11.94
N PHE A 70 5.08 -0.67 10.78
CA PHE A 70 5.16 0.40 9.81
C PHE A 70 3.99 0.26 8.83
N ILE A 71 3.16 1.30 8.72
CA ILE A 71 1.89 1.27 7.99
C ILE A 71 1.95 2.30 6.86
N VAL A 72 1.81 1.84 5.63
CA VAL A 72 1.61 2.68 4.44
C VAL A 72 0.13 2.91 4.26
N ASN A 73 -0.32 4.13 4.57
CA ASN A 73 -1.72 4.52 4.50
C ASN A 73 -2.12 5.02 3.11
N GLU A 74 -1.21 5.69 2.41
CA GLU A 74 -1.46 6.22 1.07
C GLU A 74 -0.24 6.03 0.19
N SER A 75 -0.47 5.53 -1.03
CA SER A 75 0.56 5.37 -2.05
C SER A 75 -0.02 5.51 -3.45
N LYS A 76 0.85 5.79 -4.42
CA LYS A 76 0.55 5.66 -5.85
C LYS A 76 1.19 4.37 -6.36
N ILE A 77 0.37 3.50 -6.95
CA ILE A 77 0.82 2.23 -7.50
C ILE A 77 1.09 2.38 -8.99
N SER A 78 2.24 1.90 -9.42
CA SER A 78 2.63 1.77 -10.82
C SER A 78 3.24 0.40 -11.05
N SER A 79 3.41 0.00 -12.31
CA SER A 79 3.96 -1.30 -12.66
C SER A 79 4.84 -1.17 -13.89
N SER A 80 6.08 -1.65 -13.78
CA SER A 80 7.07 -1.77 -14.87
C SER A 80 6.85 -3.03 -15.71
N ALA A 81 6.34 -4.09 -15.07
CA ALA A 81 6.10 -5.40 -15.67
C ALA A 81 4.92 -6.12 -14.99
N PRO A 82 4.27 -7.11 -15.63
CA PRO A 82 3.04 -7.72 -15.11
C PRO A 82 3.11 -8.30 -13.68
N SER A 83 4.31 -8.65 -13.20
CA SER A 83 4.58 -9.22 -11.88
C SER A 83 5.33 -8.26 -10.94
N GLU A 84 5.52 -7.00 -11.35
CA GLU A 84 6.29 -6.00 -10.64
C GLU A 84 5.44 -4.76 -10.38
N TYR A 85 5.44 -4.31 -9.13
CA TYR A 85 4.65 -3.19 -8.65
C TYR A 85 5.55 -2.26 -7.85
N GLN A 86 5.52 -0.98 -8.22
CA GLN A 86 6.19 0.08 -7.49
C GLN A 86 5.14 0.94 -6.79
N LEU A 87 5.27 1.07 -5.48
CA LEU A 87 4.46 1.94 -4.65
C LEU A 87 5.28 3.15 -4.25
N LYS A 88 4.85 4.32 -4.71
CA LYS A 88 5.37 5.61 -4.23
C LYS A 88 4.58 6.02 -3.00
N VAL A 89 5.21 5.99 -1.84
CA VAL A 89 4.59 6.28 -0.55
C VAL A 89 4.28 7.78 -0.45
N ILE A 90 3.00 8.09 -0.29
CA ILE A 90 2.53 9.46 -0.03
C ILE A 90 2.43 9.69 1.49
N LYS A 91 1.97 8.67 2.22
CA LYS A 91 1.80 8.73 3.66
C LYS A 91 2.04 7.37 4.29
N ALA A 92 3.07 7.28 5.13
CA ALA A 92 3.28 6.14 6.01
C ALA A 92 3.68 6.60 7.41
N ALA A 93 3.49 5.74 8.41
CA ALA A 93 3.89 6.02 9.78
C ALA A 93 4.10 4.72 10.55
N PHE A 94 4.87 4.79 11.64
CA PHE A 94 4.85 3.74 12.64
C PHE A 94 3.58 3.84 13.50
N GLU A 95 2.96 2.71 13.84
CA GLU A 95 1.70 2.66 14.61
C GLU A 95 1.80 3.44 15.93
N LYS A 96 2.97 3.41 16.58
CA LYS A 96 3.26 4.13 17.84
C LYS A 96 3.58 5.61 17.64
N TYR A 97 3.95 6.03 16.43
CA TYR A 97 4.45 7.37 16.12
C TYR A 97 3.68 7.98 14.94
N GLN A 98 2.35 8.06 15.06
CA GLN A 98 1.48 8.52 13.97
C GLN A 98 1.73 9.98 13.56
N ASP A 99 2.31 10.79 14.47
CA ASP A 99 2.69 12.18 14.20
C ASP A 99 3.98 12.29 13.34
N CYS A 100 4.74 11.20 13.19
CA CYS A 100 5.90 11.09 12.31
C CYS A 100 5.44 10.47 10.98
N THR A 101 5.37 11.31 9.94
CA THR A 101 4.94 10.89 8.61
C THR A 101 6.14 10.70 7.70
N ILE A 102 6.31 9.48 7.22
CA ILE A 102 7.28 9.13 6.17
C ILE A 102 6.63 9.40 4.81
N LYS A 103 7.33 10.14 3.95
CA LYS A 103 6.92 10.53 2.60
C LYS A 103 8.02 10.20 1.61
N ASP A 104 7.66 10.08 0.33
CA ASP A 104 8.59 9.89 -0.79
C ASP A 104 9.44 8.61 -0.73
N ALA A 105 9.13 7.69 0.20
CA ALA A 105 9.66 6.34 0.17
C ALA A 105 9.12 5.55 -1.03
N VAL A 106 9.91 4.61 -1.53
CA VAL A 106 9.57 3.71 -2.61
C VAL A 106 9.55 2.29 -2.07
N ILE A 107 8.47 1.56 -2.34
CA ILE A 107 8.38 0.13 -2.10
C ILE A 107 8.25 -0.56 -3.45
N ASP A 108 9.14 -1.52 -3.70
CA ASP A 108 9.06 -2.39 -4.87
C ASP A 108 8.61 -3.79 -4.43
N LEU A 109 7.57 -4.29 -5.09
CA LEU A 109 7.03 -5.63 -4.89
C LEU A 109 7.18 -6.41 -6.19
N LYS A 110 7.81 -7.58 -6.12
CA LYS A 110 7.91 -8.50 -7.26
C LYS A 110 7.34 -9.86 -6.89
N LYS A 111 6.30 -10.29 -7.61
CA LYS A 111 5.77 -11.64 -7.51
C LYS A 111 6.80 -12.63 -8.04
N LEU A 112 7.15 -13.60 -7.21
CA LEU A 112 8.02 -14.72 -7.54
C LEU A 112 7.18 -16.00 -7.66
N GLU A 113 7.84 -17.10 -8.02
CA GLU A 113 7.21 -18.43 -8.00
C GLU A 113 6.94 -18.92 -6.56
N ASN A 114 6.22 -20.03 -6.41
CA ASN A 114 6.03 -20.72 -5.13
C ASN A 114 5.40 -19.89 -4.01
N ASN A 115 4.45 -19.00 -4.33
CA ASN A 115 3.82 -18.10 -3.35
C ASN A 115 4.84 -17.25 -2.58
N ALA A 116 5.85 -16.74 -3.29
CA ALA A 116 6.83 -15.83 -2.75
C ALA A 116 6.71 -14.43 -3.39
N ILE A 117 7.14 -13.41 -2.64
CA ILE A 117 7.32 -12.06 -3.14
C ILE A 117 8.70 -11.54 -2.72
N SER A 118 9.35 -10.79 -3.59
CA SER A 118 10.47 -9.92 -3.20
C SER A 118 9.91 -8.56 -2.81
N PHE A 119 10.42 -8.02 -1.72
CA PHE A 119 10.08 -6.72 -1.16
C PHE A 119 11.35 -5.90 -1.02
N SER A 120 11.36 -4.71 -1.63
CA SER A 120 12.37 -3.69 -1.37
C SER A 120 11.72 -2.43 -0.81
N TYR A 121 12.44 -1.73 0.05
CA TYR A 121 12.06 -0.45 0.62
C TYR A 121 13.24 0.51 0.56
N HIS A 122 13.00 1.70 0.01
CA HIS A 122 13.98 2.78 -0.06
C HIS A 122 13.37 4.09 0.41
N SER A 123 14.09 4.84 1.23
CA SER A 123 13.63 6.14 1.71
C SER A 123 14.76 7.15 1.74
N GLU A 124 14.66 8.20 0.91
CA GLU A 124 15.68 9.27 0.89
C GLU A 124 15.47 10.30 2.00
N ILE A 125 14.23 10.49 2.49
CA ILE A 125 13.87 11.57 3.41
C ILE A 125 12.80 11.07 4.40
N SER A 126 13.11 11.04 5.70
CA SER A 126 12.10 10.94 6.76
C SER A 126 11.82 12.35 7.31
N ASP A 127 10.62 12.88 7.08
CA ASP A 127 10.19 14.17 7.66
C ASP A 127 9.72 13.97 9.12
N CYS A 128 10.60 13.41 9.95
CA CYS A 128 10.36 13.21 11.37
C CYS A 128 11.20 14.21 12.16
N SER A 129 10.69 15.45 12.24
CA SER A 129 11.29 16.52 13.03
C SER A 129 11.01 16.33 14.52
N PHE A 130 11.73 15.41 15.17
CA PHE A 130 11.80 15.36 16.62
C PHE A 130 13.27 15.45 17.04
N GLY A 131 13.58 16.47 17.84
CA GLY A 131 14.94 16.79 18.26
C GLY A 131 15.69 15.57 18.81
N SER A 132 16.92 15.40 18.32
CA SER A 132 17.96 14.46 18.78
C SER A 132 17.57 12.96 18.78
N ASP A 133 18.21 12.21 17.86
CA ASP A 133 18.50 10.77 17.90
C ASP A 133 17.46 9.85 18.56
N ASN A 134 16.52 9.29 17.78
CA ASN A 134 15.60 8.25 18.29
C ASN A 134 15.45 7.00 17.40
N GLY A 135 16.32 6.75 16.41
CA GLY A 135 16.34 5.44 15.72
C GLY A 135 15.02 5.05 15.01
N LEU A 136 14.24 6.04 14.55
CA LEU A 136 12.99 5.86 13.81
C LEU A 136 13.20 5.80 12.29
N GLU A 137 14.44 5.59 11.85
CA GLU A 137 14.75 5.31 10.46
C GLU A 137 14.47 3.82 10.19
N ILE A 138 13.69 3.54 9.15
CA ILE A 138 13.65 2.19 8.58
C ILE A 138 14.86 2.11 7.66
N PRO A 139 15.82 1.21 7.93
CA PRO A 139 16.94 1.03 7.01
C PRO A 139 16.40 0.59 5.66
N ASP A 140 17.08 0.97 4.59
CA ASP A 140 16.78 0.43 3.27
C ASP A 140 16.80 -1.10 3.31
N ILE A 141 15.81 -1.71 2.68
CA ILE A 141 15.67 -3.16 2.57
C ILE A 141 15.78 -3.51 1.10
N ASP A 142 16.78 -4.33 0.77
CA ASP A 142 17.01 -4.81 -0.59
C ASP A 142 16.51 -6.24 -0.75
N GLU A 143 15.54 -6.44 -1.65
CA GLU A 143 15.09 -7.73 -2.18
C GLU A 143 14.78 -8.81 -1.13
N LEU A 144 14.18 -8.42 -0.01
CA LEU A 144 13.81 -9.36 1.04
C LEU A 144 12.67 -10.26 0.57
N ILE A 145 12.91 -11.58 0.60
CA ILE A 145 11.95 -12.57 0.11
C ILE A 145 10.98 -12.95 1.25
N PHE A 146 9.69 -12.76 1.02
CA PHE A 146 8.61 -13.23 1.89
C PHE A 146 7.84 -14.37 1.24
N ILE A 147 7.39 -15.32 2.06
CA ILE A 147 6.57 -16.46 1.67
C ILE A 147 5.15 -16.26 2.20
N LYS A 148 4.14 -16.56 1.38
CA LYS A 148 2.73 -16.43 1.78
C LYS A 148 2.41 -17.38 2.92
N GLU A 149 1.80 -16.86 3.98
CA GLU A 149 1.23 -17.70 5.03
C GLU A 149 0.03 -18.48 4.47
N LYS A 150 -0.03 -19.77 4.81
CA LYS A 150 -1.04 -20.71 4.29
C LYS A 150 -2.44 -20.45 4.82
#